data_AF-A0A430HV67-F1
#
_entry.id   AF-A0A430HV67-F1
#
_cell.length_a   1.000
_cell.length_b   1.000
_cell.length_c   1.000
_cell.angle_alpha   90.00
_cell.angle_beta   90.00
_cell.angle_gamma   90.00
#
_symmetry.space_group_name_H-M   'P 1'
#
loop_
_entity.id
_entity.type
_entity.pdbx_description
1 polymer ?
#
loop_
_entity_poly.entity_id
_entity_poly.type
_entity_poly.pdbx_seq_one_letter_code
_entity_poly.pdbx_strand_id
1 'polypeptide(L)'
;MGFWNRLIGTSGAERIVDARAAGTPSPRRWGAAEEHNMMCCDPRVAAQALLLAVNNAAEHGFEPKREITVDDVDFDYYNGADGFRLEHLNALLRLTEDDSTPLFPRTVHFDPECVESNDTYSRLLEQIAEAAGTADRFSEIHCDLHFGPFFHNNPVGELDYLLDGEAVHHDIAVEGEWADPEVIRRLFQDATPEGHTWVATGDFAVHVWVPEERAEAVARIFASEDTAAEARLAGRLYEERHRHRIIDQE
;
A
#
# COMPACT_ATOMS: atom_id res chain seq x y z
N MET A 1 -12.98 10.89 -19.50
CA MET A 1 -11.59 11.00 -19.02
C MET A 1 -11.53 10.17 -17.75
N GLY A 2 -11.12 8.90 -17.86
CA GLY A 2 -11.37 7.89 -16.82
C GLY A 2 -10.43 7.97 -15.62
N PHE A 3 -10.90 7.45 -14.47
CA PHE A 3 -10.19 7.15 -13.23
C PHE A 3 -8.67 7.06 -13.34
N TRP A 4 -8.18 6.12 -14.16
CA TRP A 4 -6.75 5.86 -14.38
C TRP A 4 -5.97 7.11 -14.81
N ASN A 5 -6.53 7.95 -15.68
CA ASN A 5 -5.83 9.16 -16.14
C ASN A 5 -5.74 10.26 -15.07
N ARG A 6 -6.62 10.26 -14.05
CA ARG A 6 -6.54 11.20 -12.92
C ARG A 6 -5.53 10.72 -11.89
N LEU A 7 -5.54 9.42 -11.58
CA LEU A 7 -4.52 8.80 -10.72
C LEU A 7 -3.10 8.95 -11.27
N ILE A 8 -2.96 8.90 -12.61
CA ILE A 8 -1.71 9.07 -13.37
C ILE A 8 -1.35 10.56 -13.62
N GLY A 9 -2.23 11.50 -13.27
CA GLY A 9 -2.23 12.89 -13.71
C GLY A 9 -1.35 13.86 -12.90
N THR A 10 -0.03 13.74 -13.05
CA THR A 10 1.02 14.77 -12.85
C THR A 10 0.64 16.09 -12.15
N SER A 11 1.07 16.26 -10.88
CA SER A 11 1.46 17.57 -10.34
C SER A 11 2.96 17.55 -10.02
N GLY A 12 3.67 18.56 -10.49
CA GLY A 12 5.11 18.55 -10.68
C GLY A 12 5.94 18.41 -9.40
N ALA A 13 6.52 17.23 -9.21
CA ALA A 13 7.94 17.01 -8.96
C ALA A 13 8.20 15.51 -9.21
N GLU A 14 9.05 15.23 -10.20
CA GLU A 14 9.50 13.88 -10.62
C GLU A 14 8.51 13.06 -11.48
N ARG A 15 9.02 12.67 -12.65
CA ARG A 15 8.32 11.89 -13.68
C ARG A 15 8.49 10.40 -13.37
N ILE A 16 7.47 9.74 -12.83
CA ILE A 16 7.29 8.29 -12.94
C ILE A 16 5.84 8.05 -13.36
N VAL A 17 5.67 7.26 -14.43
CA VAL A 17 4.36 6.94 -15.03
C VAL A 17 3.70 5.86 -14.17
N ASP A 18 2.54 6.17 -13.59
CA ASP A 18 1.94 5.37 -12.51
C ASP A 18 0.85 4.40 -13.01
N ALA A 19 1.24 3.36 -13.76
CA ALA A 19 0.30 2.44 -14.41
C ALA A 19 -0.37 1.41 -13.45
N ARG A 20 -0.34 1.61 -12.12
CA ARG A 20 -0.38 0.49 -11.16
C ARG A 20 -1.44 0.50 -10.06
N ALA A 21 -2.34 1.48 -9.97
CA ALA A 21 -3.39 1.47 -8.95
C ALA A 21 -4.49 0.38 -9.10
N ALA A 22 -4.24 -0.66 -9.89
CA ALA A 22 -5.12 -1.83 -10.02
C ALA A 22 -4.83 -2.91 -8.96
N GLY A 23 -3.99 -2.57 -7.97
CA GLY A 23 -3.49 -3.52 -6.97
C GLY A 23 -2.48 -4.47 -7.59
N THR A 24 -1.28 -4.53 -7.03
CA THR A 24 -0.37 -5.63 -7.33
C THR A 24 -0.84 -6.85 -6.53
N PRO A 25 -0.88 -8.07 -7.11
CA PRO A 25 -1.20 -9.28 -6.35
C PRO A 25 -0.33 -9.33 -5.09
N SER A 26 -0.92 -9.39 -3.89
CA SER A 26 -0.17 -9.40 -2.64
C SER A 26 0.35 -10.82 -2.32
N PRO A 27 1.43 -10.94 -1.53
CA PRO A 27 1.84 -12.23 -0.96
C PRO A 27 0.69 -12.86 -0.16
N ARG A 28 0.68 -14.19 -0.06
CA ARG A 28 -0.32 -14.85 0.79
C ARG A 28 0.03 -14.61 2.25
N ARG A 29 -0.98 -14.44 3.08
CA ARG A 29 -0.81 -14.42 4.53
C ARG A 29 -0.62 -15.85 5.02
N TRP A 30 0.59 -16.21 5.42
CA TRP A 30 0.83 -17.48 6.10
C TRP A 30 0.18 -17.40 7.50
N GLY A 31 -0.88 -18.18 7.70
CA GLY A 31 -1.70 -18.17 8.92
C GLY A 31 -3.16 -18.61 8.72
N ALA A 32 -3.69 -18.55 7.49
CA ALA A 32 -5.02 -19.05 7.15
C ALA A 32 -4.92 -20.26 6.21
N ALA A 33 -5.18 -21.45 6.75
CA ALA A 33 -5.11 -22.80 6.15
C ALA A 33 -3.75 -23.53 6.22
N GLU A 34 -3.76 -24.62 6.99
CA GLU A 34 -2.67 -25.55 7.29
C GLU A 34 -2.22 -26.40 6.08
N GLU A 35 -1.70 -25.79 5.02
CA GLU A 35 -0.87 -26.52 4.07
C GLU A 35 0.58 -26.08 4.26
N HIS A 36 1.32 -26.85 5.08
CA HIS A 36 2.78 -26.81 5.13
C HIS A 36 3.34 -27.23 3.76
N ASN A 37 3.32 -26.33 2.79
CA ASN A 37 4.12 -26.48 1.58
C ASN A 37 5.59 -26.31 1.97
N MET A 38 6.43 -27.24 1.51
CA MET A 38 7.89 -27.11 1.65
C MET A 38 8.32 -25.77 1.07
N MET A 39 8.96 -24.92 1.89
CA MET A 39 9.59 -23.67 1.43
C MET A 39 10.40 -23.93 0.14
N CYS A 40 10.26 -23.06 -0.86
CA CYS A 40 11.02 -23.21 -2.11
C CYS A 40 12.54 -23.00 -1.94
N CYS A 41 12.98 -22.54 -0.77
CA CYS A 41 14.39 -22.25 -0.46
C CYS A 41 14.84 -22.82 0.89
N ASP A 42 16.16 -22.97 1.07
CA ASP A 42 16.78 -23.40 2.32
C ASP A 42 16.41 -22.44 3.48
N PRO A 43 15.82 -22.93 4.58
CA PRO A 43 15.43 -22.11 5.73
C PRO A 43 16.56 -21.25 6.32
N ARG A 44 17.81 -21.71 6.23
CA ARG A 44 18.98 -20.94 6.70
C ARG A 44 19.24 -19.72 5.82
N VAL A 45 19.05 -19.87 4.50
CA VAL A 45 19.22 -18.79 3.53
C VAL A 45 18.08 -17.78 3.67
N ALA A 46 16.85 -18.27 3.88
CA ALA A 46 15.69 -17.44 4.19
C ALA A 46 15.90 -16.63 5.48
N ALA A 47 16.31 -17.28 6.57
CA ALA A 47 16.59 -16.61 7.85
C ALA A 47 17.70 -15.55 7.73
N GLN A 48 18.76 -15.84 6.98
CA GLN A 48 19.82 -14.87 6.73
C GLN A 48 19.32 -13.67 5.90
N ALA A 49 18.52 -13.92 4.87
CA ALA A 49 17.94 -12.86 4.05
C ALA A 49 17.00 -11.96 4.88
N LEU A 50 16.15 -12.57 5.72
CA LEU A 50 15.26 -11.87 6.62
C LEU A 50 16.03 -11.02 7.64
N LEU A 51 17.06 -11.58 8.28
CA LEU A 51 17.88 -10.85 9.25
C LEU A 51 18.52 -9.59 8.64
N LEU A 52 19.07 -9.72 7.42
CA LEU A 52 19.63 -8.58 6.70
C LEU A 52 18.56 -7.55 6.35
N ALA A 53 17.39 -8.00 5.90
CA ALA A 53 16.28 -7.11 5.56
C ALA A 53 15.78 -6.31 6.78
N VAL A 54 15.61 -6.96 7.94
CA VAL A 54 15.18 -6.30 9.18
C VAL A 54 16.22 -5.29 9.65
N ASN A 55 17.51 -5.62 9.58
CA ASN A 55 18.59 -4.69 9.93
C ASN A 55 18.59 -3.47 9.00
N ASN A 56 18.48 -3.67 7.68
CA ASN A 56 18.40 -2.57 6.71
C ASN A 56 17.16 -1.70 6.94
N ALA A 57 16.01 -2.30 7.22
CA ALA A 57 14.78 -1.58 7.53
C ALA A 57 14.95 -0.69 8.79
N ALA A 58 15.61 -1.21 9.82
CA ALA A 58 15.92 -0.45 11.04
C ALA A 58 16.86 0.74 10.78
N GLU A 59 17.82 0.63 9.86
CA GLU A 59 18.67 1.78 9.43
C GLU A 59 17.83 2.92 8.85
N HIS A 60 16.69 2.60 8.22
CA HIS A 60 15.71 3.56 7.72
C HIS A 60 14.62 3.94 8.74
N GLY A 61 14.65 3.39 9.95
CA GLY A 61 13.73 3.74 11.05
C GLY A 61 12.46 2.92 11.09
N PHE A 62 12.44 1.81 10.36
CA PHE A 62 11.37 0.84 10.41
C PHE A 62 11.70 -0.21 11.47
N GLU A 63 11.12 -0.04 12.64
CA GLU A 63 11.19 -1.02 13.74
C GLU A 63 9.84 -1.73 13.88
N PRO A 64 9.78 -3.07 13.75
CA PRO A 64 8.51 -3.79 13.85
C PRO A 64 8.01 -3.85 15.30
N LYS A 65 6.69 -3.97 15.48
CA LYS A 65 6.06 -4.10 16.81
C LYS A 65 6.44 -5.40 17.54
N ARG A 66 6.85 -6.44 16.80
CA ARG A 66 7.35 -7.72 17.31
C ARG A 66 8.45 -8.27 16.42
N GLU A 67 9.11 -9.33 16.89
CA GLU A 67 10.06 -10.10 16.09
C GLU A 67 9.38 -10.70 14.85
N ILE A 68 10.08 -10.65 13.71
CA ILE A 68 9.66 -11.22 12.44
C ILE A 68 10.46 -12.51 12.22
N THR A 69 9.74 -13.57 11.89
CA THR A 69 10.28 -14.89 11.63
C THR A 69 10.16 -15.26 10.16
N VAL A 70 10.83 -16.34 9.74
CA VAL A 70 10.74 -16.83 8.36
C VAL A 70 9.32 -17.25 7.97
N ASP A 71 8.49 -17.61 8.95
CA ASP A 71 7.11 -18.04 8.73
C ASP A 71 6.16 -16.85 8.51
N ASP A 72 6.59 -15.63 8.82
CA ASP A 72 5.82 -14.42 8.50
C ASP A 72 5.93 -14.05 7.01
N VAL A 73 6.93 -14.57 6.28
CA VAL A 73 7.25 -14.18 4.91
C VAL A 73 6.98 -15.31 3.92
N ASP A 74 6.11 -15.04 2.95
CA ASP A 74 5.87 -15.92 1.80
C ASP A 74 7.04 -15.83 0.79
N PHE A 75 8.16 -16.49 1.10
CA PHE A 75 9.34 -16.53 0.21
C PHE A 75 9.01 -17.12 -1.18
N ASP A 76 8.02 -18.00 -1.28
CA ASP A 76 7.60 -18.60 -2.56
C ASP A 76 6.98 -17.52 -3.47
N TYR A 77 6.20 -16.59 -2.91
CA TYR A 77 5.69 -15.43 -3.64
C TYR A 77 6.80 -14.55 -4.23
N TYR A 78 7.97 -14.50 -3.59
CA TYR A 78 9.13 -13.76 -4.09
C TYR A 78 10.09 -14.61 -4.93
N ASN A 79 9.74 -15.85 -5.31
CA ASN A 79 10.64 -16.78 -6.00
C ASN A 79 11.92 -17.13 -5.19
N GLY A 80 11.78 -17.22 -3.87
CA GLY A 80 12.84 -17.57 -2.93
C GLY A 80 13.57 -16.38 -2.32
N ALA A 81 14.58 -16.69 -1.49
CA ALA A 81 15.33 -15.69 -0.73
C ALA A 81 16.02 -14.62 -1.59
N ASP A 82 16.43 -14.95 -2.83
CA ASP A 82 17.07 -13.98 -3.72
C ASP A 82 16.08 -12.95 -4.27
N GLY A 83 14.87 -13.35 -4.65
CA GLY A 83 13.85 -12.39 -5.06
C GLY A 83 13.30 -11.59 -3.88
N PHE A 84 13.19 -12.20 -2.69
CA PHE A 84 12.86 -11.45 -1.46
C PHE A 84 13.87 -10.32 -1.21
N ARG A 85 15.17 -10.56 -1.40
CA ARG A 85 16.20 -9.50 -1.23
C ARG A 85 16.00 -8.31 -2.17
N LEU A 86 15.40 -8.51 -3.35
CA LEU A 86 15.13 -7.46 -4.32
C LEU A 86 13.90 -6.62 -3.98
N GLU A 87 13.03 -7.10 -3.10
CA GLU A 87 11.74 -6.49 -2.73
C GLU A 87 11.58 -6.44 -1.19
N HIS A 88 12.69 -6.42 -0.46
CA HIS A 88 12.71 -6.75 0.96
C HIS A 88 11.99 -5.71 1.83
N LEU A 89 12.12 -4.41 1.55
CA LEU A 89 11.49 -3.39 2.37
C LEU A 89 9.98 -3.38 2.14
N ASN A 90 9.53 -3.45 0.89
CA ASN A 90 8.12 -3.58 0.51
C ASN A 90 7.52 -4.87 1.10
N ALA A 91 8.25 -5.99 1.04
CA ALA A 91 7.82 -7.26 1.62
C ALA A 91 7.62 -7.17 3.14
N LEU A 92 8.57 -6.55 3.86
CA LEU A 92 8.47 -6.34 5.29
C LEU A 92 7.31 -5.41 5.65
N LEU A 93 7.18 -4.27 4.96
CA LEU A 93 6.14 -3.29 5.28
C LEU A 93 4.73 -3.79 4.99
N ARG A 94 4.55 -4.83 4.16
CA ARG A 94 3.27 -5.52 3.94
C ARG A 94 2.88 -6.51 5.03
N LEU A 95 3.76 -6.78 5.99
CA LEU A 95 3.43 -7.68 7.09
C LEU A 95 2.38 -7.04 8.01
N THR A 96 1.46 -7.87 8.50
CA THR A 96 0.40 -7.49 9.41
C THR A 96 0.39 -8.37 10.65
N GLU A 97 -0.07 -7.84 11.78
CA GLU A 97 -0.48 -8.63 12.94
C GLU A 97 -1.74 -9.44 12.64
N ASP A 98 -2.15 -10.36 13.53
CA ASP A 98 -3.32 -11.25 13.37
C ASP A 98 -4.65 -10.50 13.13
N ASP A 99 -4.79 -9.30 13.67
CA ASP A 99 -5.94 -8.41 13.45
C ASP A 99 -5.89 -7.63 12.12
N SER A 100 -4.89 -7.91 11.28
CA SER A 100 -4.63 -7.24 10.00
C SER A 100 -4.09 -5.81 10.12
N THR A 101 -3.70 -5.38 11.32
CA THR A 101 -2.99 -4.10 11.48
C THR A 101 -1.56 -4.20 10.96
N PRO A 102 -1.00 -3.15 10.32
CA PRO A 102 0.39 -3.17 9.88
C PRO A 102 1.36 -3.42 11.02
N LEU A 103 2.33 -4.31 10.78
CA LEU A 103 3.33 -4.71 11.77
C LEU A 103 4.32 -3.58 12.07
N PHE A 104 4.54 -2.68 11.11
CA PHE A 104 5.38 -1.51 11.26
C PHE A 104 4.54 -0.30 11.67
N PRO A 105 4.97 0.49 12.67
CA PRO A 105 4.34 1.77 13.00
C PRO A 105 4.34 2.73 11.81
N ARG A 106 3.47 3.75 11.84
CA ARG A 106 3.39 4.79 10.80
C ARG A 106 3.27 4.22 9.38
N THR A 107 2.59 3.09 9.26
CA THR A 107 2.34 2.38 8.02
C THR A 107 0.85 2.20 7.84
N VAL A 108 0.36 2.43 6.63
CA VAL A 108 -1.02 2.15 6.21
C VAL A 108 -0.96 1.24 4.99
N HIS A 109 -1.75 0.17 5.03
CA HIS A 109 -2.07 -0.63 3.84
C HIS A 109 -3.35 -0.07 3.27
N PHE A 110 -3.29 0.34 2.00
CA PHE A 110 -4.41 0.97 1.32
C PHE A 110 -4.89 0.08 0.18
N ASP A 111 -6.19 -0.19 0.18
CA ASP A 111 -6.90 -0.83 -0.92
C ASP A 111 -7.72 0.23 -1.66
N PRO A 112 -7.46 0.50 -2.94
CA PRO A 112 -8.24 1.46 -3.71
C PRO A 112 -9.71 1.04 -3.93
N GLU A 113 -10.05 -0.25 -3.77
CA GLU A 113 -11.42 -0.79 -3.85
C GLU A 113 -12.13 -0.75 -2.47
N CYS A 114 -12.01 0.35 -1.73
CA CYS A 114 -12.52 0.47 -0.36
C CYS A 114 -13.86 1.22 -0.21
N VAL A 115 -14.45 1.71 -1.30
CA VAL A 115 -15.65 2.57 -1.24
C VAL A 115 -16.91 1.72 -1.12
N GLU A 116 -17.32 1.47 0.12
CA GLU A 116 -18.47 0.59 0.45
C GLU A 116 -19.62 1.28 1.19
N SER A 117 -19.40 2.49 1.74
CA SER A 117 -20.36 3.16 2.62
C SER A 117 -20.24 4.69 2.62
N ASN A 118 -21.31 5.40 3.02
CA ASN A 118 -21.33 6.87 3.03
C ASN A 118 -20.23 7.50 3.89
N ASP A 119 -19.72 6.77 4.88
CA ASP A 119 -18.69 7.20 5.84
C ASP A 119 -17.29 6.65 5.52
N THR A 120 -17.07 6.06 4.33
CA THR A 120 -15.78 5.46 3.98
C THR A 120 -14.63 6.45 4.14
N TYR A 121 -14.74 7.67 3.62
CA TYR A 121 -13.63 8.63 3.68
C TYR A 121 -13.38 9.20 5.07
N SER A 122 -14.43 9.37 5.88
CA SER A 122 -14.23 9.79 7.27
C SER A 122 -13.50 8.72 8.07
N ARG A 123 -13.89 7.43 7.91
CA ARG A 123 -13.20 6.31 8.55
C ARG A 123 -11.77 6.15 8.06
N LEU A 124 -11.54 6.37 6.76
CA LEU A 124 -10.21 6.32 6.19
C LEU A 124 -9.31 7.45 6.72
N LEU A 125 -9.83 8.67 6.82
CA LEU A 125 -9.09 9.79 7.40
C LEU A 125 -8.71 9.49 8.86
N GLU A 126 -9.63 8.95 9.66
CA GLU A 126 -9.35 8.52 11.04
C GLU A 126 -8.23 7.48 11.09
N GLN A 127 -8.28 6.43 10.24
CA GLN A 127 -7.25 5.40 10.18
C GLN A 127 -5.88 5.95 9.77
N ILE A 128 -5.86 6.81 8.74
CA ILE A 128 -4.64 7.47 8.26
C ILE A 128 -4.06 8.35 9.38
N ALA A 129 -4.88 9.18 10.02
CA ALA A 129 -4.44 10.08 11.08
C ALA A 129 -3.99 9.34 12.34
N GLU A 130 -4.63 8.23 12.70
CA GLU A 130 -4.19 7.37 13.80
C GLU A 130 -2.83 6.75 13.50
N ALA A 131 -2.65 6.18 12.30
CA ALA A 131 -1.38 5.60 11.89
C ALA A 131 -0.24 6.64 11.85
N ALA A 132 -0.53 7.86 11.38
CA ALA A 132 0.41 8.97 11.37
C ALA A 132 0.69 9.58 12.76
N GLY A 133 -0.14 9.28 13.76
CA GLY A 133 -0.07 9.89 15.08
C GLY A 133 -0.50 11.35 15.11
N THR A 134 -1.46 11.72 14.26
CA THR A 134 -1.98 13.10 14.07
C THR A 134 -3.49 13.18 14.25
N ALA A 135 -4.14 12.17 14.83
CA ALA A 135 -5.59 12.12 15.00
C ALA A 135 -6.15 13.33 15.77
N ASP A 136 -5.39 13.90 16.70
CA ASP A 136 -5.75 15.08 17.49
C ASP A 136 -5.83 16.38 16.67
N ARG A 137 -5.27 16.40 15.45
CA ARG A 137 -5.33 17.55 14.53
C ARG A 137 -6.65 17.62 13.77
N PHE A 138 -7.43 16.55 13.76
CA PHE A 138 -8.68 16.46 13.00
C PHE A 138 -9.90 16.57 13.91
N SER A 139 -10.90 17.34 13.49
CA SER A 139 -12.19 17.42 14.18
C SER A 139 -13.32 17.72 13.20
N GLU A 140 -14.57 17.56 13.66
CA GLU A 140 -15.78 17.81 12.85
C GLU A 140 -15.79 17.10 11.49
N ILE A 141 -15.31 15.86 11.45
CA ILE A 141 -15.24 15.06 10.22
C ILE A 141 -16.65 14.66 9.78
N HIS A 142 -17.06 15.09 8.59
CA HIS A 142 -18.33 14.76 7.95
C HIS A 142 -18.08 14.19 6.56
N CYS A 143 -18.72 13.08 6.24
CA CYS A 143 -18.61 12.43 4.94
C CYS A 143 -20.01 12.00 4.48
N ASP A 144 -20.36 12.35 3.24
CA ASP A 144 -21.57 11.86 2.57
C ASP A 144 -21.25 11.58 1.10
N LEU A 145 -21.17 10.29 0.75
CA LEU A 145 -20.97 9.84 -0.63
C LEU A 145 -22.28 9.75 -1.43
N HIS A 146 -23.40 10.14 -0.84
CA HIS A 146 -24.74 10.14 -1.43
C HIS A 146 -25.16 8.79 -2.06
N PHE A 147 -24.88 7.66 -1.40
CA PHE A 147 -25.39 6.35 -1.82
C PHE A 147 -26.94 6.33 -1.87
N GLY A 148 -27.54 6.27 -3.07
CA GLY A 148 -29.00 6.26 -3.21
C GLY A 148 -29.55 6.08 -4.64
N PRO A 149 -30.86 5.78 -4.80
CA PRO A 149 -31.47 5.41 -6.08
C PRO A 149 -31.47 6.53 -7.15
N PHE A 150 -31.23 7.78 -6.76
CA PHE A 150 -31.20 8.94 -7.66
C PHE A 150 -29.79 9.38 -8.06
N PHE A 151 -28.75 8.65 -7.60
CA PHE A 151 -27.34 9.03 -7.71
C PHE A 151 -26.77 8.98 -9.13
N HIS A 152 -27.39 8.21 -10.03
CA HIS A 152 -26.97 8.08 -11.43
C HIS A 152 -26.87 9.41 -12.19
N ASN A 153 -27.43 10.51 -11.65
CA ASN A 153 -27.42 11.83 -12.29
C ASN A 153 -26.33 12.78 -11.76
N ASN A 154 -25.75 12.56 -10.57
CA ASN A 154 -24.70 13.41 -9.97
C ASN A 154 -23.81 12.56 -9.03
N PRO A 155 -22.75 11.91 -9.55
CA PRO A 155 -21.94 10.99 -8.78
C PRO A 155 -20.83 11.70 -7.97
N VAL A 156 -21.21 12.75 -7.23
CA VAL A 156 -20.27 13.56 -6.43
C VAL A 156 -20.69 13.44 -4.98
N GLY A 157 -19.79 12.95 -4.14
CA GLY A 157 -19.91 12.99 -2.68
C GLY A 157 -19.09 14.14 -2.09
N GLU A 158 -19.18 14.32 -0.78
CA GLU A 158 -18.44 15.35 -0.06
C GLU A 158 -17.75 14.79 1.19
N LEU A 159 -16.59 15.35 1.49
CA LEU A 159 -15.87 15.16 2.74
C LEU A 159 -15.43 16.52 3.27
N ASP A 160 -15.84 16.81 4.50
CA ASP A 160 -15.52 18.02 5.24
C ASP A 160 -14.84 17.66 6.56
N TYR A 161 -13.83 18.42 6.96
CA TYR A 161 -13.22 18.31 8.28
C TYR A 161 -12.50 19.61 8.67
N LEU A 162 -12.18 19.75 9.94
CA LEU A 162 -11.26 20.75 10.46
C LEU A 162 -9.88 20.14 10.65
N LEU A 163 -8.86 20.74 10.02
CA LEU A 163 -7.45 20.43 10.21
C LEU A 163 -6.79 21.56 11.00
N ASP A 164 -6.38 21.29 12.23
CA ASP A 164 -5.84 22.30 13.17
C ASP A 164 -6.79 23.51 13.34
N GLY A 165 -8.11 23.28 13.20
CA GLY A 165 -9.17 24.29 13.26
C GLY A 165 -9.49 25.00 11.94
N GLU A 166 -8.74 24.73 10.87
CA GLU A 166 -9.00 25.27 9.53
C GLU A 166 -9.91 24.33 8.72
N ALA A 167 -10.91 24.87 8.05
CA ALA A 167 -11.87 24.07 7.28
C ALA A 167 -11.26 23.55 5.97
N VAL A 168 -11.41 22.25 5.74
CA VAL A 168 -11.03 21.55 4.51
C VAL A 168 -12.28 20.87 3.93
N HIS A 169 -12.45 21.02 2.62
CA HIS A 169 -13.56 20.45 1.87
C HIS A 169 -13.04 19.75 0.61
N HIS A 170 -13.57 18.56 0.34
CA HIS A 170 -13.29 17.80 -0.87
C HIS A 170 -14.58 17.38 -1.57
N ASP A 171 -14.67 17.66 -2.86
CA ASP A 171 -15.61 17.00 -3.78
C ASP A 171 -15.04 15.63 -4.16
N ILE A 172 -15.80 14.55 -3.92
CA ILE A 172 -15.38 13.17 -4.19
C ILE A 172 -16.07 12.65 -5.45
N ALA A 173 -15.30 12.26 -6.46
CA ALA A 173 -15.86 11.51 -7.58
C ALA A 173 -16.15 10.05 -7.14
N VAL A 174 -17.42 9.68 -7.05
CA VAL A 174 -17.81 8.31 -6.68
C VAL A 174 -17.91 7.45 -7.94
N GLU A 175 -16.92 6.58 -8.12
CA GLU A 175 -16.83 5.68 -9.28
C GLU A 175 -16.92 4.21 -8.83
N GLY A 176 -18.11 3.76 -8.46
CA GLY A 176 -18.34 2.39 -7.97
C GLY A 176 -17.71 2.18 -6.60
N GLU A 177 -16.87 1.15 -6.48
CA GLU A 177 -16.16 0.79 -5.24
C GLU A 177 -14.76 1.45 -5.14
N TRP A 178 -14.40 2.28 -6.13
CA TRP A 178 -13.07 2.86 -6.24
C TRP A 178 -12.96 4.22 -5.54
N ALA A 179 -11.90 4.40 -4.76
CA ALA A 179 -11.58 5.65 -4.11
C ALA A 179 -11.01 6.70 -5.10
N ASP A 180 -11.55 7.92 -5.06
CA ASP A 180 -10.98 9.11 -5.71
C ASP A 180 -9.53 9.36 -5.25
N PRO A 181 -8.54 9.17 -6.14
CA PRO A 181 -7.14 9.23 -5.79
C PRO A 181 -6.67 10.61 -5.34
N GLU A 182 -7.26 11.69 -5.86
CA GLU A 182 -6.82 13.03 -5.49
C GLU A 182 -7.18 13.32 -4.04
N VAL A 183 -8.39 12.91 -3.63
CA VAL A 183 -8.83 13.02 -2.23
C VAL A 183 -7.94 12.15 -1.35
N ILE A 184 -7.66 10.90 -1.73
CA ILE A 184 -6.75 10.02 -0.97
C ILE A 184 -5.36 10.67 -0.78
N ARG A 185 -4.76 11.20 -1.86
CA ARG A 185 -3.47 11.90 -1.76
C ARG A 185 -3.53 13.06 -0.79
N ARG A 186 -4.62 13.82 -0.76
CA ARG A 186 -4.81 14.92 0.20
C ARG A 186 -4.94 14.42 1.64
N LEU A 187 -5.68 13.34 1.89
CA LEU A 187 -5.78 12.78 3.25
C LEU A 187 -4.41 12.37 3.80
N PHE A 188 -3.58 11.69 3.00
CA PHE A 188 -2.22 11.32 3.43
C PHE A 188 -1.32 12.54 3.66
N GLN A 189 -1.45 13.57 2.83
CA GLN A 189 -0.71 14.83 2.99
C GLN A 189 -1.12 15.59 4.26
N ASP A 190 -2.42 15.75 4.49
CA ASP A 190 -2.95 16.45 5.65
C ASP A 190 -2.58 15.75 6.96
N ALA A 191 -2.60 14.42 6.96
CA ALA A 191 -2.19 13.60 8.09
C ALA A 191 -0.66 13.54 8.29
N THR A 192 0.14 14.13 7.40
CA THR A 192 1.60 14.09 7.53
C THR A 192 2.02 14.89 8.78
N PRO A 193 2.73 14.26 9.74
CA PRO A 193 3.22 14.94 10.93
C PRO A 193 4.44 15.81 10.62
N GLU A 194 4.67 16.83 11.45
CA GLU A 194 5.86 17.69 11.34
C GLU A 194 7.16 16.85 11.39
N GLY A 195 8.14 17.24 10.57
CA GLY A 195 9.44 16.56 10.46
C GLY A 195 9.38 15.19 9.76
N HIS A 196 8.24 14.83 9.16
CA HIS A 196 8.09 13.61 8.39
C HIS A 196 7.66 13.92 6.95
N THR A 197 7.96 12.99 6.06
CA THR A 197 7.47 12.97 4.68
C THR A 197 6.65 11.70 4.47
N TRP A 198 5.48 11.85 3.87
CA TRP A 198 4.71 10.74 3.36
C TRP A 198 5.38 10.16 2.10
N VAL A 199 5.62 8.85 2.10
CA VAL A 199 6.15 8.09 0.97
C VAL A 199 5.24 6.90 0.73
N ALA A 200 5.01 6.55 -0.53
CA ALA A 200 4.22 5.39 -0.92
C ALA A 200 5.00 4.51 -1.91
N THR A 201 4.68 3.22 -1.91
CA THR A 201 5.10 2.27 -2.94
C THR A 201 4.47 2.63 -4.29
N GLY A 202 5.10 2.23 -5.39
CA GLY A 202 4.66 2.57 -6.75
C GLY A 202 3.39 1.86 -7.20
N ASP A 203 2.87 0.90 -6.43
CA ASP A 203 1.51 0.38 -6.61
C ASP A 203 0.49 0.98 -5.64
N PHE A 204 0.92 1.95 -4.84
CA PHE A 204 0.10 2.70 -3.90
C PHE A 204 -0.60 1.84 -2.84
N ALA A 205 -0.09 0.63 -2.59
CA ALA A 205 -0.69 -0.28 -1.61
C ALA A 205 -0.12 -0.06 -0.19
N VAL A 206 1.12 0.42 -0.09
CA VAL A 206 1.79 0.69 1.18
C VAL A 206 2.16 2.17 1.27
N HIS A 207 1.74 2.81 2.35
CA HIS A 207 2.00 4.20 2.68
C HIS A 207 2.73 4.28 4.01
N VAL A 208 3.79 5.09 4.07
CA VAL A 208 4.58 5.28 5.28
C VAL A 208 4.88 6.76 5.52
N TRP A 209 5.01 7.13 6.79
CA TRP A 209 5.58 8.42 7.19
C TRP A 209 6.96 8.20 7.78
N VAL A 210 7.96 8.77 7.11
CA VAL A 210 9.37 8.63 7.48
C VAL A 210 9.97 9.98 7.83
N PRO A 211 10.99 10.06 8.70
CA PRO A 211 11.72 11.30 8.95
C PRO A 211 12.21 11.92 7.64
N GLU A 212 12.10 13.23 7.50
CA GLU A 212 12.45 13.96 6.27
C GLU A 212 13.85 13.61 5.74
N GLU A 213 14.82 13.44 6.64
CA GLU A 213 16.21 13.10 6.28
C GLU A 213 16.37 11.70 5.65
N ARG A 214 15.35 10.83 5.75
CA ARG A 214 15.33 9.46 5.20
C ARG A 214 14.40 9.30 4.01
N ALA A 215 13.51 10.27 3.76
CA ALA A 215 12.45 10.18 2.76
C ALA A 215 12.98 9.86 1.35
N GLU A 216 14.01 10.56 0.90
CA GLU A 216 14.61 10.35 -0.43
C GLU A 216 15.24 8.95 -0.56
N ALA A 217 15.87 8.46 0.52
CA ALA A 217 16.46 7.12 0.51
C ALA A 217 15.38 6.04 0.41
N VAL A 218 14.30 6.16 1.19
CA VAL A 218 13.17 5.23 1.18
C VAL A 218 12.45 5.24 -0.18
N ALA A 219 12.18 6.43 -0.74
CA ALA A 219 11.55 6.57 -2.05
C ALA A 219 12.38 5.90 -3.16
N ARG A 220 13.72 6.01 -3.12
CA ARG A 220 14.60 5.31 -4.06
C ARG A 220 14.56 3.79 -3.90
N ILE A 221 14.48 3.30 -2.67
CA ILE A 221 14.34 1.86 -2.41
C ILE A 221 13.03 1.37 -3.03
N PHE A 222 11.90 2.02 -2.72
CA PHE A 222 10.60 1.66 -3.30
C PHE A 222 10.63 1.65 -4.82
N ALA A 223 11.14 2.69 -5.47
CA ALA A 223 11.25 2.71 -6.93
C ALA A 223 12.06 1.53 -7.51
N SER A 224 13.14 1.14 -6.83
CA SER A 224 13.96 -0.03 -7.22
C SER A 224 13.21 -1.34 -7.01
N GLU A 225 12.58 -1.52 -5.85
CA GLU A 225 11.83 -2.73 -5.51
C GLU A 225 10.58 -2.88 -6.38
N ASP A 226 9.91 -1.78 -6.71
CA ASP A 226 8.79 -1.73 -7.63
C ASP A 226 9.18 -2.24 -9.01
N THR A 227 10.37 -1.86 -9.50
CA THR A 227 10.91 -2.36 -10.78
C THR A 227 11.17 -3.87 -10.72
N ALA A 228 11.70 -4.36 -9.59
CA ALA A 228 11.90 -5.79 -9.37
C ALA A 228 10.57 -6.57 -9.34
N ALA A 229 9.55 -6.01 -8.67
CA ALA A 229 8.21 -6.56 -8.63
C ALA A 229 7.57 -6.65 -10.03
N GLU A 230 7.71 -5.61 -10.88
CA GLU A 230 7.24 -5.68 -12.28
C GLU A 230 7.88 -6.82 -13.04
N ALA A 231 9.20 -6.93 -12.93
CA ALA A 231 9.96 -7.96 -13.63
C ALA A 231 9.54 -9.37 -13.19
N ARG A 232 9.34 -9.57 -11.88
CA ARG A 232 8.86 -10.83 -11.30
C ARG A 232 7.47 -11.20 -11.81
N LEU A 233 6.52 -10.26 -11.79
CA LEU A 233 5.14 -10.49 -12.22
C LEU A 233 5.05 -10.73 -13.72
N ALA A 234 5.79 -9.97 -14.53
CA ALA A 234 5.88 -10.18 -15.96
C ALA A 234 6.46 -11.56 -16.29
N GLY A 235 7.48 -12.01 -15.54
CA GLY A 235 8.04 -13.37 -15.64
C GLY A 235 7.00 -14.46 -15.37
N ARG A 236 6.22 -14.32 -14.28
CA ARG A 236 5.15 -15.27 -13.94
C ARG A 236 4.08 -15.37 -15.03
N LEU A 237 3.58 -14.21 -15.50
CA LEU A 237 2.57 -14.17 -16.56
C LEU A 237 3.06 -14.80 -17.86
N TYR A 238 4.35 -14.63 -18.20
CA TYR A 238 4.95 -15.29 -19.34
C TYR A 238 4.95 -16.82 -19.18
N GLU A 239 5.40 -17.32 -18.03
CA GLU A 239 5.42 -18.75 -17.73
C GLU A 239 4.02 -19.38 -17.76
N GLU A 240 3.02 -18.72 -17.17
CA GLU A 240 1.63 -19.19 -17.15
C GLU A 240 1.02 -19.29 -18.55
N ARG A 241 1.22 -18.27 -19.38
CA ARG A 241 0.77 -18.27 -20.79
C ARG A 241 1.45 -19.38 -21.60
N HIS A 242 2.71 -19.67 -21.33
CA HIS A 242 3.43 -20.75 -21.99
C HIS A 242 3.01 -22.14 -21.50
N ARG A 243 2.67 -22.29 -20.21
CA ARG A 243 2.14 -23.55 -19.66
C ARG A 243 0.77 -23.91 -20.27
N HIS A 244 -0.13 -22.93 -20.41
CA HIS A 244 -1.45 -23.15 -21.02
C HIS A 244 -1.37 -23.52 -22.51
N ARG A 245 -0.40 -22.95 -23.26
CA ARG A 245 -0.18 -23.32 -24.66
C ARG A 245 0.30 -24.76 -24.88
N ILE A 246 0.91 -25.38 -23.88
CA ILE A 246 1.38 -26.77 -23.97
C ILE A 246 0.23 -27.74 -23.68
N ILE A 247 -0.70 -27.38 -22.79
CA ILE A 247 -1.86 -28.20 -22.42
C ILE A 247 -2.91 -28.23 -23.55
N ASP A 248 -3.07 -27.15 -24.32
CA ASP A 248 -3.99 -27.10 -25.47
C ASP A 248 -3.47 -27.83 -26.73
N GLN A 249 -2.31 -28.48 -26.66
CA GLN A 249 -1.70 -29.24 -27.78
C GLN A 249 -1.58 -30.75 -27.53
N GLU A 250 -2.09 -31.25 -26.41
CA GLU A 250 -2.26 -32.70 -26.12
C GLU A 250 -3.73 -33.13 -26.22
#